data_AF-A0A4C1TPH7-F1
#
_entry.id   AF-A0A4C1TPH7-F1
#
_cell.length_a   1.000
_cell.length_b   1.000
_cell.length_c   1.000
_cell.angle_alpha   90.00
_cell.angle_beta   90.00
_cell.angle_gamma   90.00
#
_symmetry.space_group_name_H-M   'P 1'
#
loop_
_entity.id
_entity.type
_entity.pdbx_description
1 polymer ?
#
loop_
_entity_poly.entity_id
_entity_poly.type
_entity_poly.pdbx_seq_one_letter_code
_entity_poly.pdbx_strand_id
1 'polypeptide(L)'
;MIGGTGAINGMLYIHGTRFDYDRWHKEGLAGWDYDSLLPYFEKSIRPVGNETHPQGYVNLNEFNHFDQDYFDMLFNATEELGISRIQEFDEGSYIGYAHLKGTVANGLRASTGKVHLAHVSGRPNLHVIKNAQATKLLFDDTGRRVKAVEFKLKHQTLRAYTKRK
;
A
#
# COMPACT_ATOMS: atom_id res chain seq x y z
N MET A 1 -15.89 4.77 -2.98
CA MET A 1 -14.68 5.45 -3.49
C MET A 1 -13.71 4.40 -4.01
N ILE A 2 -13.11 4.60 -5.19
CA ILE A 2 -12.08 3.69 -5.72
C ILE A 2 -10.72 4.12 -5.19
N GLY A 3 -9.94 3.16 -4.66
CA GLY A 3 -8.66 3.41 -4.01
C GLY A 3 -8.69 3.46 -2.48
N GLY A 4 -9.89 3.35 -1.87
CA GLY A 4 -10.06 3.29 -0.41
C GLY A 4 -9.32 4.42 0.32
N THR A 5 -8.72 4.09 1.47
CA THR A 5 -7.96 5.04 2.29
C THR A 5 -6.72 5.60 1.58
N GLY A 6 -6.16 4.89 0.59
CA GLY A 6 -5.06 5.40 -0.24
C GLY A 6 -5.46 6.64 -1.06
N ALA A 7 -6.76 6.89 -1.25
CA ALA A 7 -7.25 8.10 -1.90
C ALA A 7 -7.32 9.33 -0.96
N ILE A 8 -7.15 9.16 0.35
CA ILE A 8 -7.32 10.23 1.36
C ILE A 8 -6.22 10.32 2.43
N ASN A 9 -5.34 9.32 2.56
CA ASN A 9 -4.28 9.29 3.60
C ASN A 9 -3.18 10.36 3.41
N GLY A 10 -2.21 10.44 4.32
CA GLY A 10 -1.07 11.36 4.22
C GLY A 10 -0.03 11.05 3.14
N MET A 11 -0.24 10.00 2.32
CA MET A 11 0.67 9.51 1.27
C MET A 11 2.06 9.04 1.73
N LEU A 12 2.41 9.18 3.02
CA LEU A 12 3.69 8.71 3.56
C LEU A 12 3.88 7.22 3.28
N TYR A 13 5.07 6.87 2.77
CA TYR A 13 5.46 5.49 2.54
C TYR A 13 6.60 5.11 3.48
N ILE A 14 6.28 4.29 4.48
CA ILE A 14 7.20 3.64 5.40
C ILE A 14 6.61 2.26 5.64
N HIS A 15 7.43 1.21 5.59
CA HIS A 15 7.01 -0.14 6.00
C HIS A 15 7.53 -0.47 7.40
N GLY A 16 7.03 -1.57 7.96
CA GLY A 16 7.43 -2.04 9.29
C GLY A 16 8.90 -2.43 9.35
N THR A 17 9.39 -2.54 10.58
CA THR A 17 10.76 -2.95 10.89
C THR A 17 10.89 -4.47 10.87
N ARG A 18 12.14 -4.99 10.91
CA ARG A 18 12.37 -6.43 11.10
C ARG A 18 11.71 -6.96 12.37
N PHE A 19 11.74 -6.18 13.44
CA PHE A 19 11.10 -6.55 14.70
C PHE A 19 9.61 -6.82 14.53
N ASP A 20 8.90 -5.99 13.75
CA ASP A 20 7.46 -6.14 13.54
C ASP A 20 7.10 -7.44 12.81
N TYR A 21 7.83 -7.75 11.74
CA TYR A 21 7.53 -8.92 10.89
C TYR A 21 8.08 -10.22 11.47
N ASP A 22 9.28 -10.22 12.05
CA ASP A 22 9.81 -11.42 12.72
C ASP A 22 8.99 -11.78 13.95
N ARG A 23 8.36 -10.79 14.60
CA ARG A 23 7.35 -11.04 15.64
C ARG A 23 6.14 -11.79 15.09
N TRP A 24 5.59 -11.41 13.93
CA TRP A 24 4.48 -12.12 13.31
C TRP A 24 4.82 -13.58 13.03
N HIS A 25 6.03 -13.84 12.51
CA HIS A 25 6.53 -15.20 12.33
C HIS A 25 6.55 -15.99 13.65
N LYS A 26 7.10 -15.39 14.72
CA LYS A 26 7.15 -16.01 16.05
C LYS A 26 5.76 -16.26 16.65
N GLU A 27 4.76 -15.46 16.30
CA GLU A 27 3.36 -15.63 16.70
C GLU A 27 2.62 -16.71 15.88
N GLY A 28 3.33 -17.43 14.99
CA GLY A 28 2.81 -18.57 14.25
C GLY A 28 2.45 -18.28 12.79
N LEU A 29 2.72 -17.07 12.29
CA LEU A 29 2.50 -16.71 10.89
C LEU A 29 3.73 -17.06 10.04
N ALA A 30 3.93 -18.34 9.78
CA ALA A 30 5.05 -18.82 8.96
C ALA A 30 5.10 -18.11 7.59
N GLY A 31 6.29 -17.63 7.20
CA GLY A 31 6.51 -16.87 5.96
C GLY A 31 6.12 -15.39 6.02
N TRP A 32 5.83 -14.85 7.22
CA TRP A 32 5.56 -13.43 7.47
C TRP A 32 6.70 -12.71 8.21
N ASP A 33 7.90 -13.30 8.24
CA ASP A 33 9.14 -12.64 8.68
C ASP A 33 9.63 -11.59 7.67
N TYR A 34 10.56 -10.73 8.10
CA TYR A 34 11.04 -9.61 7.29
C TYR A 34 11.62 -10.07 5.94
N ASP A 35 12.47 -11.10 5.95
CA ASP A 35 13.13 -11.60 4.74
C ASP A 35 12.14 -12.19 3.73
N SER A 36 11.07 -12.84 4.23
CA SER A 36 9.99 -13.36 3.39
C SER A 36 9.15 -12.24 2.75
N LEU A 37 8.98 -11.11 3.43
CA LEU A 37 8.13 -10.00 2.97
C LEU A 37 8.87 -8.96 2.12
N LEU A 38 10.18 -8.77 2.33
CA LEU A 38 10.99 -7.77 1.61
C LEU A 38 10.82 -7.85 0.08
N PRO A 39 10.88 -9.03 -0.58
CA PRO A 39 10.68 -9.12 -2.02
C PRO A 39 9.31 -8.61 -2.50
N TYR A 40 8.28 -8.65 -1.65
CA TYR A 40 6.94 -8.14 -1.98
C TYR A 40 6.84 -6.62 -1.84
N PHE A 41 7.56 -6.02 -0.88
CA PHE A 41 7.66 -4.55 -0.79
C PHE A 41 8.35 -4.00 -2.03
N GLU A 42 9.51 -4.56 -2.38
CA GLU A 42 10.26 -4.19 -3.58
C GLU A 42 9.43 -4.38 -4.86
N LYS A 43 8.77 -5.54 -5.00
CA LYS A 43 7.90 -5.85 -6.15
C LYS A 43 6.71 -4.90 -6.29
N SER A 44 6.24 -4.29 -5.20
CA SER A 44 5.09 -3.39 -5.23
C SER A 44 5.43 -2.02 -5.85
N ILE A 45 6.68 -1.60 -5.70
CA ILE A 45 7.19 -0.29 -6.10
C ILE A 45 7.59 -0.32 -7.58
N ARG A 46 7.31 0.77 -8.29
CA ARG A 46 7.77 0.95 -9.67
C ARG A 46 9.28 1.21 -9.66
N PRO A 47 10.12 0.37 -10.28
CA PRO A 47 11.56 0.60 -10.31
C PRO A 47 11.91 1.87 -11.07
N VAL A 48 12.87 2.65 -10.57
CA VAL A 48 13.41 3.81 -11.28
C VAL A 48 14.10 3.33 -12.56
N GLY A 49 13.82 3.98 -13.69
CA GLY A 49 14.44 3.67 -14.98
C GLY A 49 13.83 2.49 -15.76
N ASN A 50 12.83 1.77 -15.21
CA ASN A 50 12.10 0.74 -15.95
C ASN A 50 10.64 1.19 -16.17
N GLU A 51 10.45 2.00 -17.22
CA GLU A 51 9.13 2.57 -17.51
C GLU A 51 8.23 1.64 -18.33
N THR A 52 8.80 0.78 -19.16
CA THR A 52 8.10 -0.02 -20.18
C THR A 52 7.53 -1.32 -19.62
N HIS A 53 8.22 -1.97 -18.67
CA HIS A 53 7.79 -3.23 -18.05
C HIS A 53 8.01 -3.21 -16.54
N PRO A 54 7.35 -2.30 -15.80
CA PRO A 54 7.56 -2.20 -14.37
C PRO A 54 6.98 -3.43 -13.67
N GLN A 55 7.74 -3.99 -12.71
CA GLN A 55 7.28 -5.13 -11.90
C GLN A 55 6.22 -4.72 -10.86
N GLY A 56 6.30 -3.49 -10.36
CA GLY A 56 5.34 -2.84 -9.47
C GLY A 56 4.76 -1.56 -10.05
N TYR A 57 3.66 -1.07 -9.49
CA TYR A 57 2.98 0.12 -10.00
C TYR A 57 3.00 1.32 -9.04
N VAL A 58 3.46 1.14 -7.80
CA VAL A 58 3.48 2.23 -6.81
C VAL A 58 4.65 3.17 -7.10
N ASN A 59 4.35 4.42 -7.43
CA ASN A 59 5.35 5.47 -7.55
C ASN A 59 5.68 6.05 -6.17
N LEU A 60 6.96 6.02 -5.80
CA LEU A 60 7.47 6.72 -4.63
C LEU A 60 8.31 7.90 -5.09
N ASN A 61 7.93 9.10 -4.68
CA ASN A 61 8.64 10.33 -4.99
C ASN A 61 8.68 11.23 -3.76
N GLU A 62 9.62 12.17 -3.73
CA GLU A 62 9.70 13.20 -2.70
C GLU A 62 8.51 14.15 -2.78
N PHE A 63 8.16 14.73 -1.64
CA PHE A 63 7.26 15.88 -1.62
C PHE A 63 8.02 17.12 -2.07
N ASN A 64 7.32 18.12 -2.62
CA ASN A 64 7.97 19.39 -2.89
C ASN A 64 8.36 20.05 -1.56
N HIS A 65 9.62 20.44 -1.44
CA HIS A 65 10.18 21.12 -0.28
C HIS A 65 10.40 22.59 -0.62
N PHE A 66 9.55 23.47 -0.11
CA PHE A 66 9.66 24.92 -0.32
C PHE A 66 10.31 25.66 0.87
N ASP A 67 10.53 24.95 1.98
CA ASP A 67 10.87 25.49 3.31
C ASP A 67 12.15 24.82 3.85
N GLN A 68 13.21 24.74 3.03
CA GLN A 68 14.43 23.99 3.38
C GLN A 68 15.14 24.53 4.62
N ASP A 69 15.10 25.83 4.84
CA ASP A 69 15.64 26.49 6.04
C ASP A 69 15.00 25.97 7.33
N TYR A 70 13.69 25.72 7.34
CA TYR A 70 13.01 25.12 8.49
C TYR A 70 13.38 23.65 8.69
N PHE A 71 13.53 22.87 7.61
CA PHE A 71 13.96 21.48 7.71
C PHE A 71 15.39 21.37 8.26
N ASP A 72 16.32 22.18 7.74
CA ASP A 72 17.70 22.20 8.21
C ASP A 72 17.79 22.66 9.67
N MET A 73 17.01 23.68 10.06
CA MET A 73 16.92 24.10 11.47
C MET A 73 16.46 22.95 12.38
N LEU A 74 15.41 22.22 11.98
CA LEU A 74 14.91 21.09 12.75
C LEU A 74 15.93 19.94 12.82
N PHE A 75 16.58 19.61 11.71
CA PHE A 75 17.59 18.55 11.69
C PHE A 75 18.80 18.89 12.55
N ASN A 76 19.32 20.12 12.46
CA ASN A 76 20.43 20.57 13.31
C ASN A 76 20.07 20.50 14.79
N ALA A 77 18.87 20.95 15.17
CA ALA A 77 18.39 20.87 16.55
C ALA A 77 18.28 19.41 17.04
N THR A 78 17.92 18.47 16.17
CA THR A 78 17.85 17.04 16.54
C THR A 78 19.24 16.40 16.67
N GLU A 79 20.20 16.85 15.86
CA GLU A 79 21.60 16.41 15.97
C GLU A 79 22.25 16.90 17.27
N GLU A 80 21.94 18.12 17.72
CA GLU A 80 22.37 18.63 19.05
C GLU A 80 21.86 17.76 20.21
N LEU A 81 20.71 17.11 20.02
CA LEU A 81 20.14 16.15 20.98
C LEU A 81 20.68 14.71 20.81
N GLY A 82 21.61 14.50 19.87
CA GLY A 82 22.18 13.19 19.56
C GLY A 82 21.27 12.27 18.74
N ILE A 83 20.22 12.81 18.10
CA ILE A 83 19.34 12.06 17.20
C ILE A 83 19.82 12.30 15.76
N SER A 84 20.29 11.24 15.11
CA SER A 84 20.88 11.36 13.77
C SER A 84 19.86 11.69 12.69
N ARG A 85 20.29 12.50 11.72
CA ARG A 85 19.68 12.53 10.39
C ARG A 85 19.98 11.21 9.68
N ILE A 86 18.95 10.59 9.12
CA ILE A 86 19.07 9.35 8.34
C ILE A 86 18.59 9.59 6.92
N GLN A 87 19.07 8.77 5.99
CA GLN A 87 18.69 8.90 4.59
C GLN A 87 17.25 8.43 4.38
N GLU A 88 16.94 7.23 4.84
CA GLU A 88 15.63 6.58 4.74
C GLU A 88 15.36 5.73 5.99
N PHE A 89 14.10 5.36 6.20
CA PHE A 89 13.70 4.40 7.24
C PHE A 89 13.73 2.99 6.66
N ASP A 90 14.85 2.29 6.84
CA ASP A 90 15.11 0.94 6.31
C ASP A 90 15.80 0.03 7.34
N GLU A 91 16.20 -1.17 6.92
CA GLU A 91 16.87 -2.12 7.81
C GLU A 91 18.20 -1.57 8.35
N GLY A 92 18.23 -1.37 9.67
CA GLY A 92 19.38 -0.79 10.37
C GLY A 92 19.27 0.72 10.60
N SER A 93 18.24 1.39 10.05
CA SER A 93 18.03 2.83 10.16
C SER A 93 16.57 3.15 10.52
N TYR A 94 16.18 2.85 11.76
CA TYR A 94 14.79 2.98 12.23
C TYR A 94 14.50 4.22 13.08
N ILE A 95 15.55 4.84 13.63
CA ILE A 95 15.44 5.98 14.56
C ILE A 95 16.24 7.13 13.99
N GLY A 96 15.59 8.26 13.78
CA GLY A 96 16.22 9.45 13.24
C GLY A 96 15.22 10.36 12.55
N TYR A 97 15.75 11.36 11.86
CA TYR A 97 14.98 12.30 11.05
C TYR A 97 15.36 12.17 9.57
N ALA A 98 14.37 12.08 8.70
CA ALA A 98 14.55 11.92 7.25
C ALA A 98 13.47 12.66 6.46
N HIS A 99 13.79 13.00 5.22
CA HIS A 99 12.76 13.35 4.24
C HIS A 99 12.04 12.08 3.81
N LEU A 100 10.72 12.07 3.97
CA LEU A 100 9.91 10.91 3.59
C LEU A 100 9.52 10.95 2.12
N LYS A 101 9.59 9.79 1.48
CA LYS A 101 8.96 9.58 0.17
C LYS A 101 7.46 9.38 0.36
N GLY A 102 6.70 9.91 -0.58
CA GLY A 102 5.26 9.75 -0.66
C GLY A 102 4.82 8.92 -1.86
N THR A 103 3.63 8.32 -1.77
CA THR A 103 2.92 7.77 -2.92
C THR A 103 2.39 8.90 -3.81
N VAL A 104 3.30 9.54 -4.53
CA VAL A 104 3.09 10.73 -5.36
C VAL A 104 3.65 10.45 -6.75
N ALA A 105 2.98 10.94 -7.79
CA ALA A 105 3.44 10.90 -9.16
C ALA A 105 3.08 12.21 -9.86
N ASN A 106 4.07 12.89 -10.45
CA ASN A 106 3.89 14.19 -11.13
C ASN A 106 3.17 15.22 -10.25
N GLY A 107 3.55 15.32 -8.98
CA GLY A 107 2.93 16.23 -8.00
C GLY A 107 1.50 15.86 -7.58
N LEU A 108 0.97 14.72 -8.02
CA LEU A 108 -0.38 14.25 -7.71
C LEU A 108 -0.35 12.98 -6.86
N ARG A 109 -1.36 12.83 -6.00
CA ARG A 109 -1.60 11.58 -5.25
C ARG A 109 -1.69 10.37 -6.18
N ALA A 110 -0.86 9.37 -5.90
CA ALA A 110 -0.82 8.08 -6.55
C ALA A 110 -1.60 7.02 -5.72
N SER A 111 -2.93 7.18 -5.63
CA SER A 111 -3.78 6.26 -4.84
C SER A 111 -3.79 4.85 -5.43
N THR A 112 -4.09 3.82 -4.61
CA THR A 112 -4.15 2.41 -5.05
C THR A 112 -5.09 2.19 -6.24
N GLY A 113 -6.17 2.98 -6.34
CA GLY A 113 -7.07 2.97 -7.48
C GLY A 113 -6.42 3.47 -8.78
N LYS A 114 -5.58 4.50 -8.70
CA LYS A 114 -4.81 5.02 -9.84
C LYS A 114 -3.66 4.08 -10.20
N VAL A 115 -2.85 3.68 -9.21
CA VAL A 115 -1.63 2.92 -9.50
C VAL A 115 -1.90 1.47 -9.86
N HIS A 116 -2.83 0.77 -9.21
CA HIS A 116 -3.09 -0.63 -9.56
C HIS A 116 -4.24 -0.76 -10.56
N LEU A 117 -5.41 -0.23 -10.22
CA LEU A 117 -6.63 -0.54 -10.96
C LEU A 117 -6.67 0.14 -12.34
N ALA A 118 -6.31 1.42 -12.45
CA ALA A 118 -6.42 2.15 -13.72
C ALA A 118 -5.57 1.49 -14.83
N HIS A 119 -4.34 1.07 -14.52
CA HIS A 119 -3.42 0.42 -15.46
C HIS A 119 -3.93 -0.88 -16.07
N VAL A 120 -4.82 -1.60 -15.36
CA VAL A 120 -5.32 -2.90 -15.79
C VAL A 120 -6.84 -2.90 -16.06
N SER A 121 -7.47 -1.72 -16.00
CA SER A 121 -8.93 -1.57 -16.08
C SER A 121 -9.54 -2.04 -17.41
N GLY A 122 -8.75 -2.06 -18.49
CA GLY A 122 -9.17 -2.54 -19.82
C GLY A 122 -9.17 -4.07 -19.99
N ARG A 123 -8.70 -4.84 -19.00
CA ARG A 123 -8.64 -6.30 -19.13
C ARG A 123 -10.06 -6.90 -19.14
N PRO A 124 -10.40 -7.76 -20.13
CA PRO A 124 -11.78 -8.28 -20.29
C PRO A 124 -12.20 -9.22 -19.15
N ASN A 125 -11.24 -9.77 -18.40
CA ASN A 125 -11.47 -10.64 -17.25
C ASN A 125 -11.54 -9.88 -15.91
N LEU A 126 -11.52 -8.54 -15.93
CA LEU A 126 -11.65 -7.70 -14.74
C LEU A 126 -12.94 -6.89 -14.80
N HIS A 127 -13.78 -7.04 -13.78
CA HIS A 127 -15.04 -6.30 -13.66
C HIS A 127 -15.05 -5.47 -12.38
N VAL A 128 -15.43 -4.19 -12.50
CA VAL A 128 -15.49 -3.25 -11.38
C VAL A 128 -16.89 -2.67 -11.27
N ILE A 129 -17.55 -2.90 -10.14
CA ILE A 129 -18.85 -2.33 -9.83
C ILE A 129 -18.67 -1.24 -8.79
N LYS A 130 -18.99 0.00 -9.15
CA LYS A 130 -18.99 1.13 -8.22
C LYS A 130 -20.28 1.16 -7.41
N ASN A 131 -20.20 1.72 -6.19
CA ASN A 131 -21.36 1.90 -5.30
C ASN A 131 -22.07 0.58 -4.95
N ALA A 132 -21.29 -0.52 -4.89
CA ALA A 132 -21.73 -1.82 -4.46
C ALA A 132 -21.20 -2.10 -3.04
N GLN A 133 -22.06 -2.11 -2.04
CA GLN A 133 -21.68 -2.43 -0.67
C GLN A 133 -21.89 -3.92 -0.43
N ALA A 134 -20.81 -4.68 -0.23
CA ALA A 134 -20.92 -6.08 0.19
C ALA A 134 -21.58 -6.16 1.58
N THR A 135 -22.61 -7.00 1.71
CA THR A 135 -23.41 -7.12 2.94
C THR A 135 -23.34 -8.50 3.55
N LYS A 136 -23.10 -9.56 2.76
CA LYS A 136 -23.10 -10.93 3.26
C LYS A 136 -22.24 -11.87 2.42
N LEU A 137 -21.58 -12.81 3.10
CA LEU A 137 -20.99 -13.99 2.49
C LEU A 137 -22.01 -15.13 2.48
N LEU A 138 -22.19 -15.78 1.34
CA LEU A 138 -23.09 -16.93 1.18
C LEU A 138 -22.26 -18.20 1.08
N PHE A 139 -22.48 -19.13 2.00
CA PHE A 139 -21.76 -20.40 2.06
C PHE A 139 -22.53 -21.51 1.34
N ASP A 140 -21.81 -22.57 0.96
CA ASP A 140 -22.39 -23.84 0.55
C ASP A 140 -23.09 -24.55 1.72
N ASP A 141 -23.76 -25.66 1.43
CA ASP A 141 -24.57 -26.37 2.41
C ASP A 141 -23.71 -27.03 3.50
N THR A 142 -22.41 -27.24 3.23
CA THR A 142 -21.43 -27.72 4.23
C THR A 142 -20.95 -26.62 5.17
N GLY A 143 -21.18 -25.35 4.83
CA GLY A 143 -20.66 -24.19 5.56
C GLY A 143 -19.16 -23.96 5.44
N ARG A 144 -18.44 -24.77 4.65
CA ARG A 144 -16.97 -24.71 4.55
C ARG A 144 -16.49 -23.79 3.44
N ARG A 145 -17.36 -23.40 2.52
CA ARG A 145 -16.96 -22.65 1.33
C ARG A 145 -17.91 -21.50 1.02
N VAL A 146 -17.36 -20.32 0.75
CA VAL A 146 -18.11 -19.19 0.18
C VAL A 146 -18.42 -19.46 -1.30
N LYS A 147 -19.70 -19.49 -1.65
CA LYS A 147 -20.20 -19.65 -3.04
C LYS A 147 -20.59 -18.34 -3.71
N ALA A 148 -20.91 -17.31 -2.92
CA ALA A 148 -21.26 -15.98 -3.44
C ALA A 148 -21.05 -14.87 -2.41
N VAL A 149 -20.98 -13.65 -2.92
CA VAL A 149 -21.09 -12.42 -2.14
C VAL A 149 -22.40 -11.74 -2.49
N GLU A 150 -23.17 -11.37 -1.47
CA GLU A 150 -24.33 -10.50 -1.59
C GLU A 150 -23.90 -9.05 -1.41
N PHE A 151 -24.44 -8.16 -2.25
CA PHE A 151 -24.14 -6.73 -2.17
C PHE A 151 -25.36 -5.89 -2.53
N LYS A 152 -25.42 -4.69 -1.94
CA LYS A 152 -26.40 -3.65 -2.29
C LYS A 152 -25.85 -2.78 -3.41
N LEU A 153 -26.62 -2.63 -4.48
CA LEU A 153 -26.35 -1.70 -5.57
C LEU A 153 -27.57 -0.80 -5.76
N LYS A 154 -27.41 0.49 -5.45
CA LYS A 154 -28.54 1.44 -5.33
C LYS A 154 -29.58 0.88 -4.33
N HIS A 155 -30.78 0.54 -4.80
CA HIS A 155 -31.88 -0.01 -3.99
C HIS A 155 -32.09 -1.51 -4.17
N GLN A 156 -31.20 -2.20 -4.89
CA GLN A 156 -31.33 -3.62 -5.18
C GLN A 156 -30.27 -4.43 -4.43
N THR A 157 -30.68 -5.62 -3.99
CA THR A 157 -29.77 -6.63 -3.45
C THR A 157 -29.45 -7.62 -4.55
N LEU A 158 -28.18 -7.74 -4.88
CA LEU A 158 -27.68 -8.60 -5.95
C LEU A 158 -26.65 -9.59 -5.39
N ARG A 159 -26.36 -10.65 -6.14
CA ARG A 159 -25.40 -11.70 -5.75
C ARG A 159 -24.42 -11.96 -6.87
N ALA A 160 -23.14 -12.07 -6.53
CA ALA A 160 -22.08 -12.50 -7.45
C ALA A 160 -21.55 -13.87 -7.00
N TYR A 161 -21.66 -14.87 -7.87
CA TYR A 161 -21.26 -16.25 -7.58
C TYR A 161 -19.82 -16.51 -8.08
N THR A 162 -19.06 -17.28 -7.30
CA THR A 162 -17.72 -17.72 -7.75
C THR A 162 -17.83 -18.90 -8.71
N LYS A 163 -16.98 -18.89 -9.75
CA LYS A 163 -16.79 -20.04 -10.65
C LYS A 163 -15.59 -20.91 -10.26
N ARG A 164 -14.78 -20.49 -9.29
CA ARG A 164 -13.67 -21.32 -8.81
C ARG A 164 -14.28 -22.52 -8.08
N LYS A 165 -13.89 -23.73 -8.52
CA LYS A 165 -14.09 -25.01 -7.81
C LYS A 165 -13.11 -25.16 -6.66
#